data_AF-A0A350I7M7-F1
#
_entry.id   AF-A0A350I7M7-F1
#
_cell.length_a   1.000
_cell.length_b   1.000
_cell.length_c   1.000
_cell.angle_alpha   90.00
_cell.angle_beta   90.00
_cell.angle_gamma   90.00
#
_symmetry.space_group_name_H-M   'P 1'
#
loop_
_entity.id
_entity.type
_entity.pdbx_description
1 polymer ?
#
loop_
_entity_poly.entity_id
_entity_poly.type
_entity_poly.pdbx_seq_one_letter_code
_entity_poly.pdbx_strand_id
1 'polypeptide(L)'
;MKILFQNIKYKNLLSSGNAWTKVELDKNRTTLISGTNGSGKSTLLDAIVFALYGKAFRKVNKNQLINTINAKETLVEVNFKIGKNTFMIRRGIKPNVFEIWKNGELLNQDAASKDYQAYLEQNILNLNFKSFNQIVILGSATYVPFMELPTGTRRDIIEDLLDIQVFSTMNTLLKDRVSSNKDSINENSYQMDLTESKLESAKEHNKSIRAIKTEEVDKIKEKMSVHIDAIEKAKTIMKAQNATLDIILDDIEDKPEMKAKSEKAKSLRRDIESQIRSHKKEVSFYHDNDDCPTCKQGIEHSFKASIIVEKDEKIIELEEGLEKLAAKAKTYDDRLESISVLEDQMRDINLAIGDQRATIKVAKNALVSYKNELDKAEEEVQAVDASTIETHATNLKKFEVDQQELFNHKEILTVVSAMLKDGGIKTRIIRQYIPVMNKLINKYLGAFDLFVDFQLDENFNETIKSRFRDTFSYASFSEGEKLRISLSIMLAWRAVAKLRNSVATNLLLLDETLDGALDGVGIENLIDTLHNLNSDDNIFVISHRGDQFGDKFDHHLNFKKVKNFSEISS
;
A
#
# COMPACT_ATOMS: atom_id res chain seq x y z
N MET A 1 29.27 -26.62 -18.76
CA MET A 1 29.80 -25.69 -19.78
C MET A 1 31.32 -25.84 -19.80
N LYS A 2 31.90 -26.36 -20.89
CA LYS A 2 33.36 -26.57 -21.01
C LYS A 2 33.95 -25.50 -21.91
N ILE A 3 34.98 -24.80 -21.44
CA ILE A 3 35.81 -23.89 -22.24
C ILE A 3 36.88 -24.73 -22.92
N LEU A 4 36.87 -24.73 -24.26
CA LEU A 4 37.87 -25.38 -25.09
C LEU A 4 38.80 -24.30 -25.65
N PHE A 5 39.92 -24.07 -24.99
CA PHE A 5 40.99 -23.20 -25.50
C PHE A 5 41.64 -23.85 -26.72
N GLN A 6 41.59 -23.15 -27.85
CA GLN A 6 42.03 -23.68 -29.14
C GLN A 6 43.44 -23.22 -29.48
N ASN A 7 43.69 -21.91 -29.43
CA ASN A 7 45.00 -21.36 -29.70
C ASN A 7 45.16 -19.98 -29.08
N ILE A 8 46.42 -19.59 -28.92
CA ILE A 8 46.81 -18.24 -28.56
C ILE A 8 47.89 -17.75 -29.52
N LYS A 9 47.83 -16.47 -29.85
CA LYS A 9 48.94 -15.77 -30.50
C LYS A 9 49.26 -14.47 -29.81
N TYR A 10 50.55 -14.13 -29.76
CA TYR A 10 51.02 -12.88 -29.15
C TYR A 10 52.23 -12.33 -29.90
N LYS A 11 52.40 -11.00 -29.84
CA LYS A 11 53.58 -10.29 -30.33
C LYS A 11 53.87 -9.07 -29.45
N ASN A 12 55.12 -8.63 -29.44
CA ASN A 12 55.61 -7.49 -28.64
C ASN A 12 55.25 -7.61 -27.14
N LEU A 13 55.14 -8.84 -26.64
CA LEU A 13 54.84 -9.17 -25.24
C LEU A 13 56.11 -9.71 -24.57
N LEU A 14 56.58 -9.05 -23.51
CA LEU A 14 57.81 -9.41 -22.80
C LEU A 14 58.99 -9.58 -23.77
N SER A 15 59.57 -10.77 -23.87
CA SER A 15 60.70 -11.07 -24.77
C SER A 15 60.30 -11.40 -26.21
N SER A 16 59.00 -11.49 -26.55
CA SER A 16 58.55 -11.74 -27.93
C SER A 16 58.71 -10.50 -28.83
N GLY A 17 59.15 -10.72 -30.07
CA GLY A 17 59.33 -9.68 -31.07
C GLY A 17 58.04 -9.29 -31.78
N ASN A 18 58.16 -8.56 -32.90
CA ASN A 18 57.00 -8.08 -33.68
C ASN A 18 56.38 -9.17 -34.59
N ALA A 19 56.98 -10.35 -34.65
CA ALA A 19 56.40 -11.52 -35.29
C ALA A 19 55.40 -12.21 -34.35
N TRP A 20 54.31 -12.73 -34.91
CA TRP A 20 53.34 -13.50 -34.14
C TRP A 20 53.93 -14.83 -33.69
N THR A 21 54.01 -15.01 -32.37
CA THR A 21 54.19 -16.34 -31.78
C THR A 21 52.81 -16.97 -31.65
N LYS A 22 52.60 -18.17 -32.21
CA LYS A 22 51.34 -18.91 -32.12
C LYS A 22 51.55 -20.24 -31.41
N VAL A 23 50.71 -20.54 -30.42
CA VAL A 23 50.68 -21.82 -29.71
C VAL A 23 49.28 -22.42 -29.86
N GLU A 24 49.23 -23.67 -30.30
CA GLU A 24 47.99 -24.45 -30.41
C GLU A 24 47.74 -25.14 -29.06
N LEU A 25 46.57 -24.90 -28.47
CA LEU A 25 46.23 -25.30 -27.10
C LEU A 25 45.34 -26.55 -27.04
N ASP A 26 44.81 -27.01 -28.17
CA ASP A 26 43.89 -28.17 -28.27
C ASP A 26 44.44 -29.36 -29.06
N LYS A 27 45.66 -29.28 -29.63
CA LYS A 27 46.20 -30.31 -30.54
C LYS A 27 46.74 -31.56 -29.86
N ASN A 28 47.58 -31.39 -28.83
CA ASN A 28 48.30 -32.49 -28.19
C ASN A 28 47.86 -32.61 -26.72
N ARG A 29 47.78 -33.84 -26.21
CA ARG A 29 47.33 -34.08 -24.83
C ARG A 29 48.38 -33.62 -23.83
N THR A 30 49.65 -33.96 -24.03
CA THR A 30 50.75 -33.45 -23.22
C THR A 30 51.78 -32.71 -24.08
N THR A 31 52.21 -31.53 -23.64
CA THR A 31 53.20 -30.71 -24.32
C THR A 31 54.25 -30.22 -23.33
N LEU A 32 55.50 -30.57 -23.59
CA LEU A 32 56.64 -30.01 -22.87
C LEU A 32 57.07 -28.70 -23.52
N ILE A 33 57.31 -27.66 -22.73
CA ILE A 33 57.88 -26.39 -23.15
C ILE A 33 59.27 -26.28 -22.52
N SER A 34 60.31 -26.26 -23.35
CA SER A 34 61.70 -26.16 -22.89
C SER A 34 62.47 -25.04 -23.59
N GLY A 35 63.71 -24.79 -23.15
CA GLY A 35 64.56 -23.71 -23.64
C GLY A 35 65.45 -23.13 -22.56
N THR A 36 66.39 -22.26 -22.93
CA THR A 36 67.32 -21.64 -21.98
C THR A 36 66.64 -20.62 -21.05
N ASN A 37 67.30 -20.26 -19.95
CA ASN A 37 66.83 -19.18 -19.08
C ASN A 37 66.67 -17.87 -19.87
N GLY A 38 65.52 -17.22 -19.69
CA GLY A 38 65.18 -16.00 -20.42
C GLY A 38 64.80 -16.22 -21.91
N SER A 39 64.58 -17.46 -22.36
CA SER A 39 64.10 -17.74 -23.72
C SER A 39 62.61 -17.44 -23.94
N GLY A 40 61.88 -17.06 -22.90
CA GLY A 40 60.46 -16.67 -22.98
C GLY A 40 59.45 -17.80 -22.76
N LYS A 41 59.87 -18.95 -22.19
CA LYS A 41 59.02 -20.11 -21.92
C LYS A 41 57.71 -19.76 -21.19
N SER A 42 57.81 -19.04 -20.06
CA SER A 42 56.63 -18.65 -19.27
C SER A 42 55.91 -17.41 -19.80
N THR A 43 56.33 -16.82 -20.93
CA THR A 43 55.58 -15.73 -21.59
C THR A 43 54.20 -16.20 -22.04
N LEU A 44 54.01 -17.49 -22.32
CA LEU A 44 52.71 -18.08 -22.62
C LEU A 44 51.70 -17.86 -21.47
N LEU A 45 52.13 -18.00 -20.22
CA LEU A 45 51.27 -17.82 -19.04
C LEU A 45 50.78 -16.37 -18.95
N ASP A 46 51.71 -15.42 -19.05
CA ASP A 46 51.39 -13.99 -19.06
C ASP A 46 50.51 -13.63 -20.27
N ALA A 47 50.70 -14.25 -21.43
CA ALA A 47 49.87 -14.02 -22.61
C ALA A 47 48.41 -14.44 -22.36
N ILE A 48 48.19 -15.64 -21.84
CA ILE A 48 46.83 -16.16 -21.54
C ILE A 48 46.16 -15.30 -20.47
N VAL A 49 46.86 -15.05 -19.37
CA VAL A 49 46.32 -14.28 -18.24
C VAL A 49 46.04 -12.82 -18.65
N PHE A 50 46.92 -12.22 -19.45
CA PHE A 50 46.70 -10.88 -19.99
C PHE A 50 45.50 -10.86 -20.92
N ALA A 51 45.37 -11.81 -21.85
CA ALA A 51 44.25 -11.85 -22.78
C ALA A 51 42.90 -11.95 -22.06
N LEU A 52 42.79 -12.82 -21.04
CA LEU A 52 41.54 -13.04 -20.32
C LEU A 52 41.24 -11.95 -19.28
N TYR A 53 42.23 -11.54 -18.50
CA TYR A 53 42.02 -10.71 -17.30
C TYR A 53 42.62 -9.30 -17.37
N GLY A 54 43.38 -8.99 -18.43
CA GLY A 54 44.06 -7.69 -18.57
C GLY A 54 45.17 -7.44 -17.54
N LYS A 55 45.59 -8.49 -16.82
CA LYS A 55 46.60 -8.48 -15.76
C LYS A 55 47.79 -9.35 -16.17
N ALA A 56 48.94 -9.12 -15.55
CA ALA A 56 50.06 -10.05 -15.65
C ALA A 56 49.81 -11.28 -14.75
N PHE A 57 50.36 -12.43 -15.13
CA PHE A 57 50.45 -13.58 -14.23
C PHE A 57 51.49 -13.32 -13.15
N ARG A 58 52.64 -12.76 -13.57
CA ARG A 58 53.72 -12.36 -12.66
C ARG A 58 53.32 -11.13 -11.84
N LYS A 59 54.01 -10.90 -10.71
CA LYS A 59 53.89 -9.68 -9.88
C LYS A 59 54.54 -8.47 -10.56
N VAL A 60 54.07 -8.12 -11.76
CA VAL A 60 54.52 -6.99 -12.57
C VAL A 60 53.33 -6.14 -13.00
N ASN A 61 53.57 -4.86 -13.23
CA ASN A 61 52.56 -3.94 -13.74
C ASN A 61 52.24 -4.22 -15.21
N LYS A 62 51.00 -3.93 -15.63
CA LYS A 62 50.53 -4.12 -17.02
C LYS A 62 51.49 -3.53 -18.06
N ASN A 63 52.04 -2.34 -17.83
CA ASN A 63 52.96 -1.68 -18.77
C ASN A 63 54.34 -2.37 -18.87
N GLN A 64 54.70 -3.21 -17.90
CA GLN A 64 55.93 -4.00 -17.93
C GLN A 64 55.78 -5.27 -18.80
N LEU A 65 54.57 -5.59 -19.26
CA LEU A 65 54.34 -6.63 -20.26
C LEU A 65 54.77 -6.20 -21.67
N ILE A 66 54.97 -4.90 -21.90
CA ILE A 66 55.38 -4.38 -23.21
C ILE A 66 56.83 -4.78 -23.47
N ASN A 67 57.11 -5.31 -24.66
CA ASN A 67 58.49 -5.55 -25.08
C ASN A 67 59.29 -4.23 -25.06
N THR A 68 60.40 -4.21 -24.35
CA THR A 68 61.19 -2.98 -24.12
C THR A 68 61.93 -2.49 -25.36
N ILE A 69 62.16 -3.35 -26.36
CA ILE A 69 62.84 -2.99 -27.62
C ILE A 69 61.85 -2.31 -28.56
N ASN A 70 60.68 -2.91 -28.76
CA ASN A 70 59.66 -2.40 -29.68
C ASN A 70 58.80 -1.30 -29.05
N ALA A 71 58.59 -1.34 -27.72
CA ALA A 71 57.92 -0.33 -26.88
C ALA A 71 56.46 0.04 -27.24
N LYS A 72 55.87 -0.58 -28.27
CA LYS A 72 54.50 -0.38 -28.76
C LYS A 72 53.94 -1.65 -29.39
N GLU A 73 52.66 -1.61 -29.74
CA GLU A 73 51.93 -2.66 -30.47
C GLU A 73 52.00 -4.05 -29.82
N THR A 74 51.99 -4.10 -28.49
CA THR A 74 51.76 -5.34 -27.75
C THR A 74 50.36 -5.82 -28.08
N LEU A 75 50.23 -7.04 -28.57
CA LEU A 75 48.94 -7.62 -28.95
C LEU A 75 48.91 -9.10 -28.61
N VAL A 76 47.80 -9.53 -28.02
CA VAL A 76 47.52 -10.92 -27.67
C VAL A 76 46.11 -11.27 -28.13
N GLU A 77 45.96 -12.42 -28.76
CA GLU A 77 44.67 -12.98 -29.16
C GLU A 77 44.55 -14.43 -28.67
N VAL A 78 43.48 -14.72 -27.91
CA VAL A 78 43.15 -16.08 -27.47
C VAL A 78 41.82 -16.50 -28.08
N ASN A 79 41.80 -17.70 -28.68
CA ASN A 79 40.62 -18.31 -29.28
C ASN A 79 40.16 -19.49 -28.43
N PHE A 80 38.87 -19.52 -28.11
CA PHE A 80 38.26 -20.63 -27.39
C PHE A 80 36.81 -20.87 -27.81
N LYS A 81 36.28 -22.05 -27.49
CA LYS A 81 34.88 -22.43 -27.72
C LYS A 81 34.16 -22.71 -26.42
N ILE A 82 32.89 -22.32 -26.36
CA ILE A 82 31.98 -22.67 -25.27
C ILE A 82 30.67 -23.17 -25.87
N GLY A 83 30.42 -24.48 -25.74
CA GLY A 83 29.30 -25.13 -26.41
C GLY A 83 29.41 -24.96 -27.93
N LYS A 84 28.40 -24.31 -28.54
CA LYS A 84 28.37 -24.03 -29.98
C LYS A 84 29.04 -22.70 -30.38
N ASN A 85 29.32 -21.83 -29.40
CA ASN A 85 29.82 -20.49 -29.67
C ASN A 85 31.36 -20.48 -29.73
N THR A 86 31.92 -19.76 -30.69
CA THR A 86 33.34 -19.43 -30.79
C THR A 86 33.60 -18.03 -30.23
N PHE A 87 34.69 -17.89 -29.49
CA PHE A 87 35.11 -16.62 -28.91
C PHE A 87 36.57 -16.33 -29.26
N MET A 88 36.85 -15.07 -29.57
CA MET A 88 38.21 -14.54 -29.66
C MET A 88 38.32 -13.29 -28.79
N ILE A 89 39.28 -13.29 -27.87
CA ILE A 89 39.59 -12.11 -27.06
C ILE A 89 40.88 -11.51 -27.59
N ARG A 90 40.83 -10.22 -27.98
CA ARG A 90 42.00 -9.46 -28.40
C ARG A 90 42.31 -8.39 -27.36
N ARG A 91 43.54 -8.36 -26.87
CA ARG A 91 44.05 -7.27 -26.03
C ARG A 91 45.35 -6.70 -26.51
N GLY A 92 45.48 -5.39 -26.41
CA GLY A 92 46.69 -4.68 -26.77
C GLY A 92 47.08 -3.58 -25.81
N ILE A 93 48.36 -3.20 -25.87
CA ILE A 93 48.94 -2.07 -25.14
C ILE A 93 49.69 -1.19 -26.14
N LYS A 94 49.43 0.13 -26.09
CA LYS A 94 49.98 1.14 -27.00
C LYS A 94 49.83 0.73 -28.50
N PRO A 95 48.61 0.70 -29.06
CA PRO A 95 47.34 1.22 -28.52
C PRO A 95 46.67 0.27 -27.52
N ASN A 96 45.86 0.82 -26.60
CA ASN A 96 45.06 0.00 -25.68
C ASN A 96 43.85 -0.58 -26.43
N VAL A 97 43.85 -1.89 -26.62
CA VAL A 97 42.78 -2.63 -27.31
C VAL A 97 42.18 -3.62 -26.32
N PHE A 98 40.85 -3.74 -26.29
CA PHE A 98 40.15 -4.83 -25.61
C PHE A 98 38.87 -5.14 -26.38
N GLU A 99 38.89 -6.23 -27.14
CA GLU A 99 37.78 -6.66 -28.00
C GLU A 99 37.38 -8.09 -27.63
N ILE A 100 36.07 -8.33 -27.56
CA ILE A 100 35.48 -9.66 -27.40
C ILE A 100 34.68 -9.96 -28.66
N TRP A 101 35.12 -10.95 -29.41
CA TRP A 101 34.43 -11.40 -30.63
C TRP A 101 33.69 -12.68 -30.32
N LYS A 102 32.41 -12.76 -30.68
CA LYS A 102 31.56 -13.93 -30.54
C LYS A 102 31.05 -14.33 -31.91
N ASN A 103 31.33 -15.56 -32.34
CA ASN A 103 30.93 -16.09 -33.65
C ASN A 103 31.35 -15.21 -34.85
N GLY A 104 32.48 -14.50 -34.73
CA GLY A 104 32.99 -13.60 -35.76
C GLY A 104 32.44 -12.17 -35.71
N GLU A 105 31.52 -11.88 -34.80
CA GLU A 105 30.97 -10.54 -34.58
C GLU A 105 31.57 -9.91 -33.32
N LEU A 106 31.92 -8.63 -33.42
CA LEU A 106 32.41 -7.85 -32.29
C LEU A 106 31.24 -7.55 -31.34
N LEU A 107 31.37 -7.93 -30.06
CA LEU A 107 30.37 -7.58 -29.06
C LEU A 107 30.41 -6.09 -28.77
N ASN A 108 29.22 -5.50 -28.60
CA ASN A 108 29.05 -4.07 -28.40
C ASN A 108 29.89 -3.56 -27.21
N GLN A 109 30.58 -2.43 -27.42
CA GLN A 109 31.52 -1.80 -26.48
C GLN A 109 30.93 -0.54 -25.80
N ASP A 110 29.62 -0.29 -25.91
CA ASP A 110 28.98 0.94 -25.38
C ASP A 110 29.09 1.15 -23.85
N ALA A 111 29.55 0.14 -23.10
CA ALA A 111 29.77 0.21 -21.65
C ALA A 111 31.24 0.53 -21.29
N ALA A 112 31.48 1.06 -20.08
CA ALA A 112 32.83 1.32 -19.61
C ALA A 112 33.68 0.03 -19.61
N SER A 113 34.99 0.15 -19.85
CA SER A 113 35.91 -1.02 -19.92
C SER A 113 35.85 -1.98 -18.71
N LYS A 114 35.43 -1.49 -17.54
CA LYS A 114 35.20 -2.31 -16.34
C LYS A 114 33.98 -3.23 -16.48
N ASP A 115 32.89 -2.72 -17.07
CA ASP A 115 31.67 -3.50 -17.30
C ASP A 115 31.93 -4.57 -18.38
N TYR A 116 32.76 -4.24 -19.37
CA TYR A 116 33.19 -5.19 -20.40
C TYR A 116 34.10 -6.31 -19.84
N GLN A 117 34.96 -5.99 -18.85
CA GLN A 117 35.73 -6.99 -18.12
C GLN A 117 34.83 -7.91 -17.27
N ALA A 118 33.91 -7.31 -16.51
CA ALA A 118 32.96 -8.06 -15.69
C ALA A 118 32.09 -8.97 -16.54
N TYR A 119 31.68 -8.52 -17.73
CA TYR A 119 30.94 -9.34 -18.68
C TYR A 119 31.72 -10.59 -19.10
N LEU A 120 32.99 -10.44 -19.48
CA LEU A 120 33.86 -11.58 -19.84
C LEU A 120 34.00 -12.57 -18.69
N GLU A 121 34.27 -12.10 -17.46
CA GLU A 121 34.50 -12.98 -16.31
C GLU A 121 33.22 -13.66 -15.81
N GLN A 122 32.09 -12.95 -15.77
CA GLN A 122 30.86 -13.42 -15.12
C GLN A 122 29.83 -14.06 -16.08
N ASN A 123 29.91 -13.81 -17.39
CA ASN A 123 28.92 -14.30 -18.35
C ASN A 123 29.51 -15.20 -19.44
N ILE A 124 30.81 -15.09 -19.73
CA ILE A 124 31.49 -15.91 -20.74
C ILE A 124 32.34 -16.98 -20.06
N LEU A 125 33.29 -16.57 -19.22
CA LEU A 125 34.26 -17.49 -18.60
C LEU A 125 33.69 -18.19 -17.35
N ASN A 126 32.82 -17.51 -16.60
CA ASN A 126 32.36 -17.91 -15.25
C ASN A 126 33.52 -18.29 -14.32
N LEU A 127 34.66 -17.62 -14.49
CA LEU A 127 35.88 -17.93 -13.75
C LEU A 127 36.69 -16.65 -13.55
N ASN A 128 36.81 -16.22 -12.30
CA ASN A 128 37.57 -15.02 -11.96
C ASN A 128 39.09 -15.26 -12.05
N PHE A 129 39.87 -14.17 -12.06
CA PHE A 129 41.34 -14.23 -12.14
C PHE A 129 42.00 -15.10 -11.06
N LYS A 130 41.54 -15.03 -9.81
CA LYS A 130 42.12 -15.81 -8.70
C LYS A 130 41.84 -17.29 -8.89
N SER A 131 40.59 -17.62 -9.21
CA SER A 131 40.14 -19.00 -9.45
C SER A 131 40.88 -19.61 -10.65
N PHE A 132 41.03 -18.87 -11.75
CA PHE A 132 41.80 -19.30 -12.92
C PHE A 132 43.25 -19.66 -12.57
N ASN A 133 43.94 -18.80 -11.81
CA ASN A 133 45.31 -19.04 -11.36
C ASN A 133 45.44 -20.18 -10.33
N GLN A 134 44.35 -20.72 -9.82
CA GLN A 134 44.36 -21.84 -8.85
C GLN A 134 43.99 -23.18 -9.49
N ILE A 135 43.31 -23.16 -10.64
CA ILE A 135 42.77 -24.38 -11.29
C ILE A 135 43.47 -24.67 -12.61
N VAL A 136 43.83 -23.63 -13.37
CA VAL A 136 44.39 -23.75 -14.71
C VAL A 136 45.91 -23.63 -14.70
N ILE A 137 46.47 -22.80 -13.82
CA ILE A 137 47.91 -22.57 -13.74
C ILE A 137 48.44 -23.06 -12.39
N LEU A 138 49.51 -23.83 -12.40
CA LEU A 138 50.35 -24.11 -11.24
C LEU A 138 51.76 -23.62 -11.55
N GLY A 139 52.41 -22.91 -10.63
CA GLY A 139 53.78 -22.44 -10.86
C GLY A 139 54.62 -22.38 -9.60
N SER A 140 55.93 -22.23 -9.74
CA SER A 140 56.89 -22.14 -8.62
C SER A 140 57.04 -20.72 -8.05
N ALA A 141 57.11 -19.70 -8.92
CA ALA A 141 57.61 -18.38 -8.54
C ALA A 141 56.55 -17.36 -8.10
N THR A 142 55.29 -17.51 -8.55
CA THR A 142 54.22 -16.52 -8.29
C THR A 142 52.90 -17.11 -7.81
N TYR A 143 52.83 -18.44 -7.74
CA TYR A 143 51.69 -19.17 -7.22
C TYR A 143 51.67 -19.11 -5.70
N VAL A 144 50.51 -18.84 -5.12
CA VAL A 144 50.28 -19.00 -3.68
C VAL A 144 49.44 -20.26 -3.51
N PRO A 145 49.94 -21.31 -2.83
CA PRO A 145 49.18 -22.52 -2.55
C PRO A 145 47.82 -22.24 -1.94
N PHE A 146 46.81 -23.03 -2.33
CA PHE A 146 45.44 -22.89 -1.82
C PHE A 146 45.38 -22.86 -0.28
N MET A 147 46.19 -23.68 0.39
CA MET A 147 46.23 -23.76 1.86
C MET A 147 46.84 -22.53 2.55
N GLU A 148 47.60 -21.73 1.83
CA GLU A 148 48.20 -20.49 2.35
C GLU A 148 47.30 -19.26 2.10
N LEU A 149 46.22 -19.43 1.34
CA LEU A 149 45.26 -18.36 1.09
C LEU A 149 44.42 -18.07 2.34
N PRO A 150 44.06 -16.79 2.58
CA PRO A 150 43.09 -16.43 3.60
C PRO A 150 41.76 -17.16 3.40
N THR A 151 41.07 -17.53 4.49
CA THR A 151 39.80 -18.29 4.47
C THR A 151 38.74 -17.70 3.54
N GLY A 152 38.58 -16.37 3.52
CA GLY A 152 37.65 -15.71 2.59
C GLY A 152 38.00 -15.95 1.13
N THR A 153 39.29 -15.87 0.76
CA THR A 153 39.73 -16.12 -0.62
C THR A 153 39.61 -17.61 -0.99
N ARG A 154 39.88 -18.53 -0.05
CA ARG A 154 39.62 -19.97 -0.25
C ARG A 154 38.15 -20.19 -0.61
N ARG A 155 37.23 -19.62 0.18
CA ARG A 155 35.79 -19.71 -0.03
C ARG A 155 35.36 -19.13 -1.37
N ASP A 156 35.86 -17.95 -1.76
CA ASP A 156 35.55 -17.33 -3.06
C ASP A 156 35.89 -18.26 -4.23
N ILE A 157 37.06 -18.90 -4.19
CA ILE A 157 37.51 -19.85 -5.23
C ILE A 157 36.56 -21.06 -5.29
N ILE A 158 36.13 -21.59 -4.14
CA ILE A 158 35.22 -22.75 -4.12
C ILE A 158 33.81 -22.38 -4.57
N GLU A 159 33.33 -21.19 -4.19
CA GLU A 159 32.02 -20.71 -4.62
C GLU A 159 31.95 -20.51 -6.14
N ASP A 160 33.04 -20.00 -6.75
CA ASP A 160 33.20 -19.93 -8.21
C ASP A 160 33.21 -21.32 -8.85
N LEU A 161 34.01 -22.24 -8.27
CA LEU A 161 34.17 -23.60 -8.77
C LEU A 161 32.88 -24.41 -8.77
N LEU A 162 32.06 -24.25 -7.73
CA LEU A 162 30.78 -24.93 -7.60
C LEU A 162 29.63 -24.22 -8.33
N ASP A 163 29.92 -23.06 -8.94
CA ASP A 163 28.95 -22.15 -9.56
C ASP A 163 27.77 -21.84 -8.62
N ILE A 164 28.10 -21.45 -7.39
CA ILE A 164 27.13 -21.08 -6.35
C ILE A 164 27.13 -19.58 -6.06
N GLN A 165 27.89 -18.79 -6.82
CA GLN A 165 27.86 -17.33 -6.78
C GLN A 165 26.48 -16.75 -7.12
N VAL A 166 25.65 -17.50 -7.86
CA VAL A 166 24.27 -17.13 -8.14
C VAL A 166 23.48 -16.82 -6.86
N PHE A 167 23.76 -17.53 -5.76
CA PHE A 167 23.10 -17.27 -4.46
C PHE A 167 23.60 -15.97 -3.82
N SER A 168 24.85 -15.57 -4.05
CA SER A 168 25.37 -14.24 -3.66
C SER A 168 24.57 -13.14 -4.37
N THR A 169 24.42 -13.26 -5.68
CA THR A 169 23.65 -12.30 -6.50
C THR A 169 22.18 -12.27 -6.10
N MET A 170 21.56 -13.44 -5.90
CA MET A 170 20.18 -13.53 -5.41
C MET A 170 20.02 -12.85 -4.05
N ASN A 171 20.99 -13.00 -3.13
CA ASN A 171 20.95 -12.36 -1.82
C ASN A 171 21.04 -10.82 -1.93
N THR A 172 21.85 -10.30 -2.86
CA THR A 172 21.92 -8.86 -3.14
C THR A 172 20.57 -8.35 -3.65
N LEU A 173 19.99 -8.99 -4.66
CA LEU A 173 18.67 -8.62 -5.20
C LEU A 173 17.55 -8.76 -4.16
N LEU A 174 17.65 -9.74 -3.27
CA LEU A 174 16.69 -9.93 -2.19
C LEU A 174 16.73 -8.76 -1.19
N LYS A 175 17.91 -8.23 -0.86
CA LYS A 175 18.03 -7.07 0.05
C LYS A 175 17.24 -5.87 -0.47
N ASP A 176 17.30 -5.62 -1.77
CA ASP A 176 16.54 -4.52 -2.40
C ASP A 176 15.03 -4.77 -2.28
N ARG A 177 14.57 -6.00 -2.54
CA ARG A 177 13.16 -6.37 -2.38
C ARG A 177 12.67 -6.28 -0.94
N VAL A 178 13.49 -6.71 0.03
CA VAL A 178 13.21 -6.59 1.46
C VAL A 178 13.07 -5.12 1.87
N SER A 179 13.97 -4.26 1.39
CA SER A 179 13.90 -2.82 1.63
C SER A 179 12.62 -2.23 1.06
N SER A 180 12.34 -2.49 -0.22
CA SER A 180 11.14 -1.98 -0.89
C SER A 180 9.85 -2.45 -0.21
N ASN A 181 9.75 -3.72 0.20
CA ASN A 181 8.59 -4.22 0.93
C ASN A 181 8.43 -3.55 2.30
N LYS A 182 9.54 -3.28 3.00
CA LYS A 182 9.51 -2.54 4.28
C LYS A 182 8.99 -1.11 4.07
N ASP A 183 9.43 -0.45 3.01
CA ASP A 183 8.97 0.91 2.68
C ASP A 183 7.48 0.92 2.33
N SER A 184 7.00 -0.06 1.56
CA SER A 184 5.56 -0.22 1.26
C SER A 184 4.72 -0.48 2.51
N ILE A 185 5.20 -1.29 3.46
CA ILE A 185 4.49 -1.51 4.75
C ILE A 185 4.37 -0.21 5.53
N ASN A 186 5.46 0.57 5.62
CA ASN A 186 5.45 1.83 6.35
C ASN A 186 4.52 2.86 5.70
N GLU A 187 4.55 2.98 4.37
CA GLU A 187 3.65 3.88 3.64
C GLU A 187 2.19 3.46 3.82
N ASN A 188 1.87 2.17 3.70
CA ASN A 188 0.50 1.69 3.92
C ASN A 188 0.03 1.96 5.36
N SER A 189 0.88 1.73 6.36
CA SER A 189 0.58 2.06 7.75
C SER A 189 0.30 3.55 7.94
N TYR A 190 1.09 4.42 7.30
CA TYR A 190 0.87 5.87 7.35
C TYR A 190 -0.47 6.27 6.69
N GLN A 191 -0.82 5.67 5.54
CA GLN A 191 -2.10 5.93 4.88
C GLN A 191 -3.29 5.43 5.70
N MET A 192 -3.13 4.32 6.43
CA MET A 192 -4.13 3.83 7.39
C MET A 192 -4.35 4.84 8.51
N ASP A 193 -3.29 5.26 9.21
CA ASP A 193 -3.37 6.21 10.33
C ASP A 193 -4.00 7.55 9.89
N LEU A 194 -3.63 8.03 8.69
CA LEU A 194 -4.20 9.24 8.11
C LEU A 194 -5.69 9.08 7.78
N THR A 195 -6.09 7.94 7.21
CA THR A 195 -7.48 7.66 6.84
C THR A 195 -8.34 7.43 8.08
N GLU A 196 -7.80 6.79 9.11
CA GLU A 196 -8.44 6.60 10.41
C GLU A 196 -8.67 7.94 11.10
N SER A 197 -7.67 8.83 11.13
CA SER A 197 -7.82 10.19 11.66
C SER A 197 -8.89 11.00 10.92
N LYS A 198 -8.94 10.90 9.59
CA LYS A 198 -9.99 11.54 8.77
C LYS A 198 -11.38 10.96 9.06
N LEU A 199 -11.47 9.64 9.24
CA LEU A 199 -12.73 8.96 9.58
C LEU A 199 -13.23 9.40 10.95
N GLU A 200 -12.35 9.48 11.95
CA GLU A 200 -12.68 9.94 13.30
C GLU A 200 -13.20 11.38 13.28
N SER A 201 -12.48 12.28 12.59
CA SER A 201 -12.88 13.68 12.42
C SER A 201 -14.24 13.81 11.68
N ALA A 202 -14.46 13.02 10.62
CA ALA A 202 -15.74 13.03 9.91
C ALA A 202 -16.90 12.55 10.79
N LYS A 203 -16.68 11.51 11.62
CA LYS A 203 -17.68 11.04 12.59
C LYS A 203 -18.01 12.11 13.64
N GLU A 204 -16.99 12.79 14.17
CA GLU A 204 -17.17 13.83 15.18
C GLU A 204 -17.90 15.06 14.59
N HIS A 205 -17.56 15.46 13.37
CA HIS A 205 -18.25 16.54 12.65
C HIS A 205 -19.71 16.17 12.37
N ASN A 206 -19.98 14.94 11.92
CA ASN A 206 -21.35 14.47 11.69
C ASN A 206 -22.15 14.45 13.00
N LYS A 207 -21.54 14.02 14.12
CA LYS A 207 -22.16 14.03 15.45
C LYS A 207 -22.48 15.45 15.92
N SER A 208 -21.59 16.42 15.72
CA SER A 208 -21.84 17.82 16.12
C SER A 208 -22.92 18.48 15.27
N ILE A 209 -22.92 18.27 13.94
CA ILE A 209 -24.00 18.74 13.08
C ILE A 209 -25.33 18.14 13.51
N ARG A 210 -25.38 16.82 13.74
CA ARG A 210 -26.60 16.15 14.22
C ARG A 210 -27.09 16.76 15.51
N ALA A 211 -26.20 17.03 16.48
CA ALA A 211 -26.56 17.65 17.76
C ALA A 211 -27.18 19.05 17.58
N ILE A 212 -26.55 19.91 16.77
CA ILE A 212 -27.05 21.26 16.46
C ILE A 212 -28.43 21.18 15.79
N LYS A 213 -28.57 20.29 14.81
CA LYS A 213 -29.83 20.14 14.07
C LYS A 213 -30.94 19.52 14.92
N THR A 214 -30.64 18.58 15.83
CA THR A 214 -31.63 18.10 16.81
C THR A 214 -32.07 19.21 17.77
N GLU A 215 -31.17 20.08 18.21
CA GLU A 215 -31.53 21.23 19.05
C GLU A 215 -32.44 22.22 18.29
N GLU A 216 -32.19 22.43 16.99
CA GLU A 216 -33.04 23.24 16.11
C GLU A 216 -34.45 22.63 15.97
N VAL A 217 -34.54 21.31 15.76
CA VAL A 217 -35.80 20.55 15.74
C VAL A 217 -36.55 20.68 17.08
N ASP A 218 -35.87 20.55 18.21
CA ASP A 218 -36.48 20.66 19.54
C ASP A 218 -37.03 22.07 19.81
N LYS A 219 -36.31 23.12 19.39
CA LYS A 219 -36.79 24.51 19.47
C LYS A 219 -38.04 24.74 18.61
N ILE A 220 -38.13 24.13 17.43
CA ILE A 220 -39.32 24.22 16.57
C ILE A 220 -40.50 23.51 17.27
N LYS A 221 -40.28 22.32 17.83
CA LYS A 221 -41.30 21.58 18.59
C LYS A 221 -41.81 22.36 19.81
N GLU A 222 -40.92 23.04 20.54
CA GLU A 222 -41.30 23.88 21.68
C GLU A 222 -42.19 25.05 21.23
N LYS A 223 -41.83 25.76 20.16
CA LYS A 223 -42.67 26.83 19.57
C LYS A 223 -44.04 26.30 19.15
N MET A 224 -44.09 25.12 18.53
CA MET A 224 -45.35 24.49 18.16
C MET A 224 -46.22 24.17 19.38
N SER A 225 -45.63 23.68 20.48
CA SER A 225 -46.35 23.41 21.74
C SER A 225 -47.07 24.65 22.26
N VAL A 226 -46.41 25.81 22.26
CA VAL A 226 -47.00 27.08 22.72
C VAL A 226 -48.26 27.44 21.91
N HIS A 227 -48.23 27.26 20.59
CA HIS A 227 -49.39 27.52 19.73
C HIS A 227 -50.50 26.48 19.89
N ILE A 228 -50.16 25.22 20.13
CA ILE A 228 -51.13 24.16 20.43
C ILE A 228 -51.87 24.50 21.74
N ASP A 229 -51.14 24.85 22.80
CA ASP A 229 -51.72 25.24 24.10
C ASP A 229 -52.62 26.48 23.97
N ALA A 230 -52.22 27.46 23.16
CA ALA A 230 -53.04 28.64 22.88
C ALA A 230 -54.36 28.28 22.19
N ILE A 231 -54.34 27.33 21.25
CA ILE A 231 -55.55 26.83 20.57
C ILE A 231 -56.44 26.08 21.56
N GLU A 232 -55.89 25.24 22.43
CA GLU A 232 -56.68 24.50 23.43
C GLU A 232 -57.36 25.43 24.44
N LYS A 233 -56.63 26.44 24.94
CA LYS A 233 -57.19 27.47 25.82
C LYS A 233 -58.31 28.26 25.14
N ALA A 234 -58.08 28.74 23.91
CA ALA A 234 -59.08 29.49 23.16
C ALA A 234 -60.34 28.65 22.88
N LYS A 235 -60.19 27.37 22.53
CA LYS A 235 -61.32 26.44 22.37
C LYS A 235 -62.10 26.23 23.66
N THR A 236 -61.42 26.13 24.80
CA THR A 236 -62.06 25.94 26.11
C THR A 236 -62.88 27.17 26.49
N ILE A 237 -62.32 28.37 26.29
CA ILE A 237 -63.01 29.65 26.50
C ILE A 237 -64.23 29.75 25.57
N MET A 238 -64.08 29.48 24.28
CA MET A 238 -65.19 29.49 23.33
C MET A 238 -66.29 28.50 23.72
N LYS A 239 -65.95 27.30 24.21
CA LYS A 239 -66.93 26.30 24.65
C LYS A 239 -67.74 26.81 25.83
N ALA A 240 -67.10 27.46 26.81
CA ALA A 240 -67.79 28.07 27.94
C ALA A 240 -68.68 29.24 27.50
N GLN A 241 -68.18 30.12 26.62
CA GLN A 241 -68.93 31.26 26.10
C GLN A 241 -70.14 30.84 25.26
N ASN A 242 -70.02 29.81 24.43
CA ASN A 242 -71.16 29.26 23.68
C ASN A 242 -72.21 28.66 24.63
N ALA A 243 -71.81 27.95 25.68
CA ALA A 243 -72.76 27.43 26.66
C ALA A 243 -73.52 28.56 27.38
N THR A 244 -72.85 29.67 27.71
CA THR A 244 -73.52 30.86 28.24
C THR A 244 -74.47 31.49 27.22
N LEU A 245 -74.08 31.54 25.95
CA LEU A 245 -74.92 32.08 24.87
C LEU A 245 -76.21 31.25 24.70
N ASP A 246 -76.11 29.92 24.77
CA ASP A 246 -77.25 29.01 24.68
C ASP A 246 -78.25 29.26 25.82
N ILE A 247 -77.77 29.48 27.05
CA ILE A 247 -78.63 29.82 28.20
C ILE A 247 -79.34 31.16 27.98
N ILE A 248 -78.65 32.17 27.47
CA ILE A 248 -79.25 33.49 27.23
C ILE A 248 -80.26 33.40 26.08
N LEU A 249 -79.96 32.64 25.02
CA LEU A 249 -80.88 32.39 23.90
C LEU A 249 -82.19 31.74 24.35
N ASP A 250 -82.11 30.76 25.25
CA ASP A 250 -83.29 30.12 25.83
C ASP A 250 -84.09 31.11 26.71
N ASP A 251 -83.43 31.97 27.50
CA ASP A 251 -84.14 32.94 28.37
C ASP A 251 -84.87 34.03 27.58
N ILE A 252 -84.37 34.45 26.42
CA ILE A 252 -85.00 35.50 25.60
C ILE A 252 -86.03 34.97 24.59
N GLU A 253 -86.33 33.67 24.60
CA GLU A 253 -87.28 33.03 23.66
C GLU A 253 -88.69 33.67 23.76
N ASP A 254 -89.08 34.15 24.93
CA ASP A 254 -90.38 34.78 25.21
C ASP A 254 -90.50 36.22 24.66
N LYS A 255 -89.42 36.80 24.12
CA LYS A 255 -89.39 38.17 23.56
C LYS A 255 -90.52 38.49 22.57
N PRO A 256 -90.82 37.66 21.54
CA PRO A 256 -91.88 37.95 20.59
C PRO A 256 -93.24 38.02 21.26
N GLU A 257 -93.48 37.16 22.24
CA GLU A 257 -94.72 37.08 23.02
C GLU A 257 -94.87 38.30 23.95
N MET A 258 -93.81 38.66 24.68
CA MET A 258 -93.81 39.82 25.59
C MET A 258 -93.97 41.14 24.83
N LYS A 259 -93.36 41.26 23.65
CA LYS A 259 -93.53 42.41 22.77
C LYS A 259 -94.99 42.53 22.30
N ALA A 260 -95.61 41.43 21.86
CA ALA A 260 -97.01 41.40 21.45
C ALA A 260 -97.96 41.74 22.63
N LYS A 261 -97.68 41.23 23.83
CA LYS A 261 -98.46 41.56 25.06
C LYS A 261 -98.32 43.03 25.46
N SER A 262 -97.11 43.60 25.40
CA SER A 262 -96.87 45.03 25.68
C SER A 262 -97.58 45.93 24.66
N GLU A 263 -97.52 45.63 23.36
CA GLU A 263 -98.25 46.40 22.33
C GLU A 263 -99.77 46.29 22.49
N LYS A 264 -100.28 45.09 22.78
CA LYS A 264 -101.70 44.87 23.04
C LYS A 264 -102.17 45.62 24.29
N ALA A 265 -101.39 45.62 25.37
CA ALA A 265 -101.69 46.41 26.57
C ALA A 265 -101.69 47.92 26.28
N LYS A 266 -100.73 48.42 25.48
CA LYS A 266 -100.68 49.83 25.06
C LYS A 266 -101.88 50.24 24.20
N SER A 267 -102.35 49.37 23.30
CA SER A 267 -103.56 49.62 22.50
C SER A 267 -104.84 49.63 23.35
N LEU A 268 -105.05 48.59 24.18
CA LEU A 268 -106.18 48.50 25.12
C LEU A 268 -106.22 49.70 26.08
N ARG A 269 -105.06 50.17 26.56
CA ARG A 269 -104.99 51.35 27.42
C ARG A 269 -105.51 52.60 26.70
N ARG A 270 -105.12 52.81 25.45
CA ARG A 270 -105.61 53.93 24.62
C ARG A 270 -107.12 53.84 24.39
N ASP A 271 -107.65 52.64 24.18
CA ASP A 271 -109.08 52.40 23.96
C ASP A 271 -109.90 52.68 25.23
N ILE A 272 -109.46 52.17 26.39
CA ILE A 272 -110.11 52.42 27.69
C ILE A 272 -110.03 53.91 28.06
N GLU A 273 -108.88 54.57 27.87
CA GLU A 273 -108.74 56.02 28.06
C GLU A 273 -109.67 56.83 27.14
N SER A 274 -109.94 56.34 25.92
CA SER A 274 -110.91 56.94 25.00
C SER A 274 -112.35 56.76 25.50
N GLN A 275 -112.71 55.57 25.98
CA GLN A 275 -114.03 55.27 26.54
C GLN A 275 -114.32 56.06 27.82
N ILE A 276 -113.37 56.14 28.75
CA ILE A 276 -113.48 57.00 29.95
C ILE A 276 -113.70 58.45 29.55
N ARG A 277 -112.96 58.98 28.56
CA ARG A 277 -113.18 60.33 28.04
C ARG A 277 -114.57 60.52 27.44
N SER A 278 -115.11 59.52 26.76
CA SER A 278 -116.46 59.53 26.21
C SER A 278 -117.53 59.54 27.31
N HIS A 279 -117.41 58.64 28.30
CA HIS A 279 -118.36 58.58 29.41
C HIS A 279 -118.29 59.82 30.31
N LYS A 280 -117.10 60.36 30.59
CA LYS A 280 -116.98 61.64 31.32
C LYS A 280 -117.64 62.81 30.57
N LYS A 281 -117.58 62.83 29.23
CA LYS A 281 -118.32 63.82 28.41
C LYS A 281 -119.82 63.62 28.49
N GLU A 282 -120.31 62.38 28.47
CA GLU A 282 -121.72 62.07 28.64
C GLU A 282 -122.23 62.45 30.05
N VAL A 283 -121.47 62.13 31.10
CA VAL A 283 -121.78 62.53 32.48
C VAL A 283 -121.82 64.05 32.62
N SER A 284 -120.83 64.79 32.09
CA SER A 284 -120.88 66.27 32.07
C SER A 284 -122.08 66.80 31.29
N PHE A 285 -122.43 66.19 30.15
CA PHE A 285 -123.60 66.59 29.39
C PHE A 285 -124.91 66.46 30.20
N TYR A 286 -125.13 65.32 30.85
CA TYR A 286 -126.31 65.10 31.70
C TYR A 286 -126.22 65.83 33.06
N HIS A 287 -125.05 66.22 33.54
CA HIS A 287 -124.95 67.08 34.71
C HIS A 287 -125.34 68.52 34.37
N ASP A 288 -124.79 69.06 33.29
CA ASP A 288 -124.77 70.50 33.00
C ASP A 288 -125.94 70.99 32.12
N ASN A 289 -126.77 70.10 31.55
CA ASN A 289 -127.87 70.46 30.65
C ASN A 289 -129.21 69.86 31.12
N ASP A 290 -130.23 70.69 31.36
CA ASP A 290 -131.57 70.25 31.77
C ASP A 290 -132.53 70.03 30.58
N ASP A 291 -132.14 70.53 29.40
CA ASP A 291 -132.90 70.43 28.16
C ASP A 291 -132.05 69.77 27.06
N CYS A 292 -132.65 68.88 26.26
CA CYS A 292 -131.94 68.25 25.14
C CYS A 292 -131.61 69.29 24.04
N PRO A 293 -130.33 69.55 23.71
CA PRO A 293 -129.93 70.60 22.79
C PRO A 293 -130.29 70.31 21.31
N THR A 294 -130.74 69.09 20.99
CA THR A 294 -131.17 68.74 19.62
C THR A 294 -132.67 68.90 19.41
N CYS A 295 -133.50 68.52 20.38
CA CYS A 295 -134.97 68.54 20.25
C CYS A 295 -135.71 69.48 21.24
N LYS A 296 -134.97 70.17 22.12
CA LYS A 296 -135.46 71.17 23.10
C LYS A 296 -136.58 70.68 24.03
N GLN A 297 -136.63 69.38 24.30
CA GLN A 297 -137.51 68.78 25.30
C GLN A 297 -136.76 68.64 26.63
N GLY A 298 -137.43 68.96 27.73
CA GLY A 298 -136.90 68.81 29.08
C GLY A 298 -136.61 67.36 29.39
N ILE A 299 -135.42 67.08 29.91
CA ILE A 299 -134.99 65.72 30.24
C ILE A 299 -135.55 65.40 31.63
N GLU A 300 -136.31 64.31 31.74
CA GLU A 300 -136.91 63.89 33.00
C GLU A 300 -135.83 63.65 34.07
N HIS A 301 -135.99 64.24 35.26
CA HIS A 301 -134.97 64.26 36.32
C HIS A 301 -134.63 62.85 36.86
N SER A 302 -135.58 61.91 36.78
CA SER A 302 -135.40 60.49 37.12
C SER A 302 -134.47 59.77 36.14
N PHE A 303 -134.63 60.05 34.83
CA PHE A 303 -133.81 59.51 33.75
C PHE A 303 -132.37 60.05 33.81
N LYS A 304 -132.20 61.37 34.06
CA LYS A 304 -130.90 62.03 34.21
C LYS A 304 -130.06 61.40 35.33
N ALA A 305 -130.65 61.19 36.49
CA ALA A 305 -129.98 60.58 37.63
C ALA A 305 -129.59 59.11 37.37
N SER A 306 -130.43 58.34 36.68
CA SER A 306 -130.12 56.94 36.34
C SER A 306 -128.94 56.80 35.39
N ILE A 307 -128.83 57.67 34.38
CA ILE A 307 -127.73 57.65 33.41
C ILE A 307 -126.42 58.10 34.05
N ILE A 308 -126.45 59.10 34.94
CA ILE A 308 -125.25 59.54 35.66
C ILE A 308 -124.71 58.40 36.54
N VAL A 309 -125.58 57.73 37.31
CA VAL A 309 -125.16 56.59 38.16
C VAL A 309 -124.62 55.43 37.30
N GLU A 310 -125.31 55.04 36.23
CA GLU A 310 -124.85 53.96 35.34
C GLU A 310 -123.49 54.28 34.68
N LYS A 311 -123.27 55.54 34.30
CA LYS A 311 -122.04 55.96 33.63
C LYS A 311 -120.89 56.17 34.60
N ASP A 312 -121.14 56.67 35.81
CA ASP A 312 -120.13 56.76 36.86
C ASP A 312 -119.70 55.37 37.34
N GLU A 313 -120.62 54.41 37.49
CA GLU A 313 -120.27 53.01 37.77
C GLU A 313 -119.37 52.43 36.66
N LYS A 314 -119.69 52.69 35.39
CA LYS A 314 -118.83 52.28 34.25
C LYS A 314 -117.49 53.00 34.22
N ILE A 315 -117.42 54.27 34.61
CA ILE A 315 -116.15 55.01 34.69
C ILE A 315 -115.26 54.40 35.77
N ILE A 316 -115.81 54.08 36.95
CA ILE A 316 -115.08 53.43 38.04
C ILE A 316 -114.57 52.06 37.60
N GLU A 317 -115.42 51.24 36.97
CA GLU A 317 -115.03 49.92 36.44
C GLU A 317 -113.89 50.03 35.41
N LEU A 318 -113.97 51.01 34.50
CA LEU A 318 -112.94 51.25 33.49
C LEU A 318 -111.64 51.81 34.10
N GLU A 319 -111.72 52.66 35.13
CA GLU A 319 -110.56 53.19 35.86
C GLU A 319 -109.84 52.08 36.64
N GLU A 320 -110.58 51.19 37.33
CA GLU A 320 -110.01 49.99 37.95
C GLU A 320 -109.37 49.03 36.94
N GLY A 321 -110.01 48.87 35.77
CA GLY A 321 -109.49 48.10 34.65
C GLY A 321 -108.17 48.68 34.10
N LEU A 322 -108.07 50.00 34.03
CA LEU A 322 -106.89 50.73 33.58
C LEU A 322 -105.73 50.58 34.57
N GLU A 323 -105.99 50.62 35.88
CA GLU A 323 -104.97 50.39 36.92
C GLU A 323 -104.40 48.96 36.84
N LYS A 324 -105.28 47.94 36.72
CA LYS A 324 -104.85 46.54 36.53
C LYS A 324 -104.07 46.34 35.22
N LEU A 325 -104.47 47.02 34.15
CA LEU A 325 -103.77 46.97 32.86
C LEU A 325 -102.41 47.68 32.93
N ALA A 326 -102.30 48.80 33.64
CA ALA A 326 -101.05 49.53 33.85
C ALA A 326 -100.03 48.70 34.65
N ALA A 327 -100.48 48.00 35.69
CA ALA A 327 -99.64 47.07 36.44
C ALA A 327 -99.09 45.94 35.54
N LYS A 328 -99.93 45.33 34.69
CA LYS A 328 -99.50 44.30 33.73
C LYS A 328 -98.58 44.87 32.63
N ALA A 329 -98.88 46.04 32.08
CA ALA A 329 -98.05 46.71 31.09
C ALA A 329 -96.64 46.97 31.64
N LYS A 330 -96.53 47.40 32.89
CA LYS A 330 -95.26 47.57 33.59
C LYS A 330 -94.48 46.26 33.67
N THR A 331 -95.12 45.15 34.04
CA THR A 331 -94.42 43.85 34.08
C THR A 331 -93.88 43.41 32.71
N TYR A 332 -94.57 43.74 31.62
CA TYR A 332 -94.09 43.43 30.26
C TYR A 332 -92.93 44.34 29.84
N ASP A 333 -93.01 45.64 30.16
CA ASP A 333 -91.94 46.60 29.84
C ASP A 333 -90.67 46.32 30.69
N ASP A 334 -90.82 45.97 31.98
CA ASP A 334 -89.71 45.54 32.85
C ASP A 334 -89.03 44.25 32.31
N ARG A 335 -89.80 43.27 31.81
CA ARG A 335 -89.25 42.07 31.17
C ARG A 335 -88.53 42.42 29.86
N LEU A 336 -89.09 43.29 29.03
CA LEU A 336 -88.44 43.74 27.79
C LEU A 336 -87.12 44.50 28.05
N GLU A 337 -87.05 45.29 29.12
CA GLU A 337 -85.79 45.93 29.55
C GLU A 337 -84.76 44.90 30.00
N SER A 338 -85.16 43.88 30.78
CA SER A 338 -84.25 42.79 31.15
C SER A 338 -83.73 42.01 29.93
N ILE A 339 -84.58 41.79 28.92
CA ILE A 339 -84.20 41.14 27.66
C ILE A 339 -83.18 42.02 26.89
N SER A 340 -83.36 43.35 26.88
CA SER A 340 -82.41 44.26 26.25
C SER A 340 -81.01 44.17 26.86
N VAL A 341 -80.92 44.05 28.19
CA VAL A 341 -79.64 43.88 28.90
C VAL A 341 -78.98 42.55 28.53
N LEU A 342 -79.77 41.47 28.41
CA LEU A 342 -79.29 40.17 27.97
C LEU A 342 -78.79 40.19 26.51
N GLU A 343 -79.45 40.94 25.62
CA GLU A 343 -79.00 41.11 24.23
C GLU A 343 -77.66 41.86 24.12
N ASP A 344 -77.43 42.87 24.97
CA ASP A 344 -76.12 43.54 25.06
C ASP A 344 -75.03 42.56 25.54
N GLN A 345 -75.33 41.73 26.54
CA GLN A 345 -74.42 40.66 27.01
C GLN A 345 -74.14 39.63 25.90
N MET A 346 -75.15 39.24 25.11
CA MET A 346 -74.95 38.36 23.96
C MET A 346 -74.03 38.97 22.91
N ARG A 347 -74.14 40.28 22.66
CA ARG A 347 -73.28 40.98 21.71
C ARG A 347 -71.83 40.97 22.18
N ASP A 348 -71.59 41.23 23.45
CA ASP A 348 -70.25 41.21 24.05
C ASP A 348 -69.64 39.80 24.03
N ILE A 349 -70.42 38.77 24.35
CA ILE A 349 -70.00 37.37 24.27
C ILE A 349 -69.65 37.00 22.82
N ASN A 350 -70.46 37.40 21.83
CA ASN A 350 -70.19 37.14 20.41
C ASN A 350 -68.92 37.83 19.90
N LEU A 351 -68.65 39.07 20.35
CA LEU A 351 -67.39 39.76 20.04
C LEU A 351 -66.20 38.99 20.63
N ALA A 352 -66.29 38.57 21.90
CA ALA A 352 -65.24 37.80 22.54
C ALA A 352 -65.00 36.43 21.87
N ILE A 353 -66.05 35.75 21.39
CA ILE A 353 -65.94 34.52 20.58
C ILE A 353 -65.23 34.83 19.24
N GLY A 354 -65.51 35.97 18.62
CA GLY A 354 -64.83 36.46 17.42
C GLY A 354 -63.32 36.62 17.63
N ASP A 355 -62.91 37.21 18.75
CA ASP A 355 -61.51 37.35 19.12
C ASP A 355 -60.83 35.99 19.31
N GLN A 356 -61.47 35.05 20.02
CA GLN A 356 -60.94 33.69 20.18
C GLN A 356 -60.78 32.96 18.83
N ARG A 357 -61.73 33.12 17.90
CA ARG A 357 -61.62 32.57 16.53
C ARG A 357 -60.43 33.16 15.78
N ALA A 358 -60.18 34.46 15.92
CA ALA A 358 -59.02 35.12 15.33
C ALA A 358 -57.71 34.55 15.91
N THR A 359 -57.62 34.39 17.24
CA THR A 359 -56.46 33.75 17.90
C THR A 359 -56.21 32.33 17.38
N ILE A 360 -57.25 31.50 17.26
CA ILE A 360 -57.12 30.14 16.71
C ILE A 360 -56.62 30.16 15.26
N LYS A 361 -57.12 31.09 14.43
CA LYS A 361 -56.70 31.20 13.03
C LYS A 361 -55.23 31.57 12.91
N VAL A 362 -54.77 32.56 13.70
CA VAL A 362 -53.36 32.97 13.72
C VAL A 362 -52.45 31.83 14.17
N ALA A 363 -52.81 31.15 15.27
CA ALA A 363 -52.04 30.03 15.78
C ALA A 363 -51.98 28.83 14.81
N LYS A 364 -53.09 28.51 14.11
CA LYS A 364 -53.11 27.48 13.06
C LYS A 364 -52.17 27.81 11.90
N ASN A 365 -52.18 29.06 11.43
CA ASN A 365 -51.30 29.47 10.34
C ASN A 365 -49.83 29.38 10.74
N ALA A 366 -49.49 29.77 11.97
CA ALA A 366 -48.14 29.61 12.52
C ALA A 366 -47.72 28.13 12.58
N LEU A 367 -48.61 27.24 13.04
CA LEU A 367 -48.33 25.79 13.08
C LEU A 367 -48.07 25.17 11.70
N VAL A 368 -48.75 25.63 10.64
CA VAL A 368 -48.48 25.17 9.27
C VAL A 368 -47.08 25.60 8.83
N SER A 369 -46.66 26.84 9.14
CA SER A 369 -45.30 27.30 8.85
C SER A 369 -44.26 26.45 9.59
N TYR A 370 -44.44 26.27 10.90
CA TYR A 370 -43.51 25.48 11.72
C TYR A 370 -43.46 24.01 11.32
N LYS A 371 -44.57 23.43 10.86
CA LYS A 371 -44.57 22.07 10.31
C LYS A 371 -43.69 21.97 9.07
N ASN A 372 -43.80 22.90 8.14
CA ASN A 372 -42.95 22.90 6.93
C ASN A 372 -41.47 23.14 7.25
N GLU A 373 -41.17 23.97 8.27
CA GLU A 373 -39.81 24.16 8.77
C GLU A 373 -39.27 22.89 9.44
N LEU A 374 -40.11 22.19 10.22
CA LEU A 374 -39.77 20.92 10.87
C LEU A 374 -39.46 19.83 9.85
N ASP A 375 -40.33 19.64 8.85
CA ASP A 375 -40.16 18.60 7.82
C ASP A 375 -38.83 18.81 7.06
N LYS A 376 -38.47 20.06 6.73
CA LYS A 376 -37.18 20.40 6.11
C LYS A 376 -35.99 20.13 7.03
N ALA A 377 -36.09 20.53 8.30
CA ALA A 377 -35.02 20.31 9.26
C ALA A 377 -34.78 18.81 9.51
N GLU A 378 -35.84 17.99 9.54
CA GLU A 378 -35.74 16.53 9.69
C GLU A 378 -35.12 15.84 8.45
N GLU A 379 -35.45 16.29 7.24
CA GLU A 379 -34.78 15.82 6.01
C GLU A 379 -33.29 16.18 5.99
N GLU A 380 -32.93 17.41 6.38
CA GLU A 380 -31.54 17.84 6.47
C GLU A 380 -30.73 17.02 7.49
N VAL A 381 -31.32 16.60 8.62
CA VAL A 381 -30.69 15.72 9.63
C VAL A 381 -30.34 14.34 9.06
N GLN A 382 -31.21 13.76 8.22
CA GLN A 382 -30.97 12.45 7.61
C GLN A 382 -29.93 12.51 6.49
N ALA A 383 -29.86 13.63 5.76
CA ALA A 383 -28.94 13.82 4.65
C ALA A 383 -27.49 14.11 5.07
N VAL A 384 -27.20 14.30 6.37
CA VAL A 384 -25.84 14.60 6.85
C VAL A 384 -24.89 13.42 6.62
N ASP A 385 -24.15 13.51 5.52
CA ASP A 385 -22.76 13.09 5.28
C ASP A 385 -22.38 11.64 5.63
N ALA A 386 -23.29 10.68 5.40
CA ALA A 386 -22.99 9.25 5.52
C ALA A 386 -21.99 8.78 4.44
N SER A 387 -22.01 9.38 3.25
CA SER A 387 -21.18 8.98 2.09
C SER A 387 -19.68 9.14 2.33
N THR A 388 -19.26 10.20 3.01
CA THR A 388 -17.86 10.51 3.32
C THR A 388 -17.30 9.49 4.31
N ILE A 389 -18.09 9.16 5.34
CA ILE A 389 -17.76 8.13 6.34
C ILE A 389 -17.65 6.76 5.68
N GLU A 390 -18.61 6.38 4.83
CA GLU A 390 -18.57 5.11 4.09
C GLU A 390 -17.35 5.00 3.16
N THR A 391 -16.99 6.10 2.49
CA THR A 391 -15.83 6.13 1.60
C THR A 391 -14.53 5.92 2.39
N HIS A 392 -14.34 6.65 3.50
CA HIS A 392 -13.17 6.49 4.36
C HIS A 392 -13.10 5.09 4.99
N ALA A 393 -14.23 4.55 5.45
CA ALA A 393 -14.29 3.19 6.00
C ALA A 393 -13.96 2.12 4.94
N THR A 394 -14.39 2.31 3.69
CA THR A 394 -14.07 1.39 2.58
C THR A 394 -12.59 1.44 2.22
N ASN A 395 -11.99 2.64 2.19
CA ASN A 395 -10.55 2.79 1.94
C ASN A 395 -9.71 2.18 3.06
N LEU A 396 -10.12 2.35 4.33
CA LEU A 396 -9.43 1.74 5.46
C LEU A 396 -9.40 0.21 5.34
N LYS A 397 -10.53 -0.42 4.99
CA LYS A 397 -10.59 -1.88 4.73
C LYS A 397 -9.67 -2.32 3.58
N LYS A 398 -9.53 -1.52 2.52
CA LYS A 398 -8.59 -1.82 1.43
C LYS A 398 -7.16 -1.82 1.93
N PHE A 399 -6.77 -0.78 2.67
CA PHE A 399 -5.44 -0.70 3.23
C PHE A 399 -5.14 -1.81 4.24
N GLU A 400 -6.12 -2.29 5.01
CA GLU A 400 -5.97 -3.47 5.89
C GLU A 400 -5.66 -4.74 5.10
N VAL A 401 -6.38 -4.98 3.99
CA VAL A 401 -6.13 -6.13 3.10
C VAL A 401 -4.73 -6.04 2.47
N ASP A 402 -4.38 -4.87 1.95
CA ASP A 402 -3.06 -4.63 1.36
C ASP A 402 -1.95 -4.81 2.41
N GLN A 403 -2.18 -4.39 3.65
CA GLN A 403 -1.24 -4.58 4.76
C GLN A 403 -0.99 -6.07 5.03
N GLN A 404 -2.05 -6.87 5.01
CA GLN A 404 -1.95 -8.31 5.23
C GLN A 404 -1.16 -8.99 4.11
N GLU A 405 -1.36 -8.60 2.85
CA GLU A 405 -0.58 -9.09 1.72
C GLU A 405 0.91 -8.72 1.84
N LEU A 406 1.20 -7.46 2.19
CA LEU A 406 2.57 -6.99 2.41
C LEU A 406 3.28 -7.74 3.56
N PHE A 407 2.55 -8.08 4.62
CA PHE A 407 3.09 -8.90 5.72
C PHE A 407 3.35 -10.35 5.29
N ASN A 408 2.44 -10.96 4.52
CA ASN A 408 2.68 -12.30 3.96
C ASN A 408 3.92 -12.31 3.07
N HIS A 409 4.09 -11.28 2.23
CA HIS A 409 5.27 -11.14 1.38
C HIS A 409 6.55 -10.95 2.23
N LYS A 410 6.48 -10.16 3.31
CA LYS A 410 7.59 -10.02 4.28
C LYS A 410 8.01 -11.35 4.88
N GLU A 411 7.07 -12.22 5.25
CA GLU A 411 7.39 -13.55 5.80
C GLU A 411 8.14 -14.40 4.77
N ILE A 412 7.63 -14.45 3.54
CA ILE A 412 8.29 -15.17 2.43
C ILE A 412 9.71 -14.65 2.23
N LEU A 413 9.89 -13.33 2.13
CA LEU A 413 11.21 -12.71 1.95
C LEU A 413 12.16 -13.02 3.11
N THR A 414 11.63 -13.12 4.33
CA THR A 414 12.41 -13.48 5.53
C THR A 414 12.90 -14.93 5.46
N VAL A 415 12.04 -15.86 5.06
CA VAL A 415 12.43 -17.27 4.86
C VAL A 415 13.48 -17.39 3.76
N VAL A 416 13.28 -16.73 2.62
CA VAL A 416 14.25 -16.73 1.52
C VAL A 416 15.57 -16.11 1.96
N SER A 417 15.54 -15.05 2.79
CA SER A 417 16.76 -14.43 3.35
C SER A 417 17.53 -15.39 4.23
N ALA A 418 16.84 -16.16 5.09
CA ALA A 418 17.49 -17.19 5.89
C ALA A 418 18.12 -18.29 5.02
N MET A 419 17.47 -18.67 3.92
CA MET A 419 18.00 -19.66 2.97
C MET A 419 19.23 -19.17 2.20
N LEU A 420 19.29 -17.90 1.82
CA LEU A 420 20.38 -17.34 1.00
C LEU A 420 21.60 -16.86 1.81
N LYS A 421 21.48 -16.77 3.14
CA LYS A 421 22.63 -16.47 4.03
C LYS A 421 23.69 -17.57 3.97
N ASP A 422 24.89 -17.26 4.44
CA ASP A 422 26.03 -18.18 4.40
C ASP A 422 25.77 -19.51 5.11
N GLY A 423 25.01 -19.53 6.20
CA GLY A 423 24.61 -20.77 6.89
C GLY A 423 23.46 -21.55 6.22
N GLY A 424 22.89 -21.04 5.14
CA GLY A 424 21.77 -21.63 4.42
C GLY A 424 22.21 -22.56 3.30
N ILE A 425 21.70 -22.30 2.09
CA ILE A 425 21.83 -23.20 0.95
C ILE A 425 23.27 -23.37 0.48
N LYS A 426 24.11 -22.34 0.57
CA LYS A 426 25.53 -22.40 0.21
C LYS A 426 26.29 -23.42 1.05
N THR A 427 26.20 -23.33 2.38
CA THR A 427 26.85 -24.28 3.29
C THR A 427 26.32 -25.71 3.08
N ARG A 428 25.01 -25.86 2.85
CA ARG A 428 24.42 -27.18 2.56
C ARG A 428 24.99 -27.80 1.28
N ILE A 429 25.20 -26.99 0.23
CA ILE A 429 25.82 -27.45 -1.01
C ILE A 429 27.30 -27.81 -0.77
N ILE A 430 28.07 -26.95 -0.09
CA ILE A 430 29.48 -27.20 0.23
C ILE A 430 29.63 -28.51 1.01
N ARG A 431 28.81 -28.72 2.05
CA ARG A 431 28.80 -29.94 2.88
C ARG A 431 28.61 -31.21 2.05
N GLN A 432 27.88 -31.15 0.95
CA GLN A 432 27.69 -32.30 0.05
C GLN A 432 28.96 -32.64 -0.75
N TYR A 433 29.79 -31.64 -1.08
CA TYR A 433 31.01 -31.83 -1.88
C TYR A 433 32.26 -32.13 -1.04
N ILE A 434 32.32 -31.68 0.22
CA ILE A 434 33.47 -31.92 1.10
C ILE A 434 33.90 -33.41 1.17
N PRO A 435 32.99 -34.40 1.35
CA PRO A 435 33.39 -35.80 1.37
C PRO A 435 34.00 -36.29 0.05
N VAL A 436 33.45 -35.84 -1.09
CA VAL A 436 33.96 -36.18 -2.43
C VAL A 436 35.34 -35.56 -2.62
N MET A 437 35.53 -34.31 -2.20
CA MET A 437 36.80 -33.61 -2.23
C MET A 437 37.86 -34.33 -1.40
N ASN A 438 37.58 -34.62 -0.12
CA ASN A 438 38.53 -35.32 0.75
C ASN A 438 38.92 -36.69 0.17
N LYS A 439 37.97 -37.44 -0.40
CA LYS A 439 38.27 -38.71 -1.07
C LYS A 439 39.21 -38.53 -2.27
N LEU A 440 38.99 -37.50 -3.10
CA LEU A 440 39.83 -37.24 -4.27
C LEU A 440 41.22 -36.73 -3.89
N ILE A 441 41.32 -35.85 -2.89
CA ILE A 441 42.61 -35.35 -2.39
C ILE A 441 43.45 -36.52 -1.91
N ASN A 442 42.91 -37.38 -1.05
CA ASN A 442 43.63 -38.56 -0.56
C ASN A 442 43.99 -39.57 -1.67
N LYS A 443 43.14 -39.70 -2.70
CA LYS A 443 43.47 -40.50 -3.89
C LYS A 443 44.73 -39.96 -4.60
N TYR A 444 44.81 -38.65 -4.84
CA TYR A 444 45.96 -38.04 -5.50
C TYR A 444 47.21 -38.02 -4.61
N LEU A 445 47.05 -37.80 -3.30
CA LEU A 445 48.15 -37.91 -2.33
C LEU A 445 48.79 -39.31 -2.36
N GLY A 446 47.96 -40.36 -2.42
CA GLY A 446 48.44 -41.73 -2.61
C GLY A 446 49.17 -41.95 -3.94
N ALA A 447 48.71 -41.31 -5.03
CA ALA A 447 49.39 -41.36 -6.33
C ALA A 447 50.75 -40.63 -6.33
N PHE A 448 50.92 -39.62 -5.47
CA PHE A 448 52.19 -38.93 -5.26
C PHE A 448 53.06 -39.55 -4.15
N ASP A 449 52.74 -40.78 -3.72
CA ASP A 449 53.48 -41.51 -2.67
C ASP A 449 53.58 -40.71 -1.35
N LEU A 450 52.51 -39.97 -1.01
CA LEU A 450 52.38 -39.22 0.24
C LEU A 450 51.21 -39.77 1.05
N PHE A 451 51.50 -40.68 1.98
CA PHE A 451 50.49 -41.39 2.78
C PHE A 451 50.10 -40.61 4.04
N VAL A 452 49.34 -39.54 3.86
CA VAL A 452 48.67 -38.80 4.93
C VAL A 452 47.16 -38.81 4.71
N ASP A 453 46.39 -38.78 5.79
CA ASP A 453 44.95 -38.53 5.72
C ASP A 453 44.71 -37.03 5.82
N PHE A 454 44.37 -36.43 4.69
CA PHE A 454 44.07 -35.01 4.55
C PHE A 454 42.56 -34.79 4.51
N GLN A 455 42.04 -33.95 5.40
CA GLN A 455 40.63 -33.62 5.47
C GLN A 455 40.43 -32.11 5.51
N LEU A 456 39.47 -31.62 4.71
CA LEU A 456 38.93 -30.27 4.78
C LEU A 456 37.58 -30.30 5.50
N ASP A 457 37.33 -29.28 6.33
CA ASP A 457 36.00 -28.97 6.86
C ASP A 457 35.19 -28.05 5.93
N GLU A 458 33.96 -27.70 6.31
CA GLU A 458 33.08 -26.79 5.55
C GLU A 458 33.61 -25.35 5.44
N ASN A 459 34.54 -24.97 6.32
CA ASN A 459 35.24 -23.70 6.28
C ASN A 459 36.57 -23.80 5.51
N PHE A 460 36.85 -24.97 4.92
CA PHE A 460 38.08 -25.31 4.21
C PHE A 460 39.34 -25.27 5.07
N ASN A 461 39.23 -25.46 6.39
CA ASN A 461 40.38 -25.68 7.26
C ASN A 461 40.88 -27.11 7.14
N GLU A 462 42.18 -27.30 7.17
CA GLU A 462 42.81 -28.61 7.09
C GLU A 462 42.88 -29.33 8.43
N THR A 463 42.74 -30.64 8.37
CA THR A 463 43.17 -31.58 9.40
C THR A 463 44.01 -32.65 8.70
N ILE A 464 45.26 -32.77 9.10
CA ILE A 464 46.21 -33.72 8.49
C ILE A 464 46.66 -34.72 9.54
N LYS A 465 46.37 -36.00 9.31
CA LYS A 465 46.77 -37.11 10.17
C LYS A 465 47.80 -37.99 9.48
N SER A 466 48.82 -38.40 10.21
CA SER A 466 49.83 -39.36 9.75
C SER A 466 49.98 -40.47 10.77
N ARG A 467 50.53 -41.61 10.36
CA ARG A 467 50.76 -42.74 11.28
C ARG A 467 51.64 -42.27 12.44
N PHE A 468 51.11 -42.37 13.67
CA PHE A 468 51.78 -42.06 14.95
C PHE A 468 51.95 -40.57 15.30
N ARG A 469 51.31 -39.63 14.60
CA ARG A 469 51.26 -38.20 14.99
C ARG A 469 49.92 -37.57 14.60
N ASP A 470 49.21 -37.00 15.58
CA ASP A 470 47.80 -36.66 15.45
C ASP A 470 47.49 -35.22 15.01
N THR A 471 48.49 -34.33 14.91
CA THR A 471 48.26 -32.93 14.52
C THR A 471 49.41 -32.34 13.71
N PHE A 472 49.43 -32.62 12.40
CA PHE A 472 50.27 -31.86 11.46
C PHE A 472 49.46 -30.71 10.85
N SER A 473 50.09 -29.55 10.69
CA SER A 473 49.57 -28.46 9.85
C SER A 473 50.25 -28.48 8.49
N TYR A 474 49.64 -27.84 7.48
CA TYR A 474 50.25 -27.70 6.15
C TYR A 474 51.68 -27.11 6.21
N ALA A 475 51.93 -26.19 7.15
CA ALA A 475 53.23 -25.57 7.37
C ALA A 475 54.32 -26.55 7.87
N SER A 476 53.92 -27.72 8.37
CA SER A 476 54.84 -28.72 8.95
C SER A 476 55.54 -29.60 7.90
N PHE A 477 55.13 -29.52 6.64
CA PHE A 477 55.64 -30.35 5.54
C PHE A 477 56.82 -29.70 4.83
N SER A 478 57.67 -30.52 4.20
CA SER A 478 58.73 -30.04 3.31
C SER A 478 58.16 -29.38 2.06
N GLU A 479 58.94 -28.56 1.36
CA GLU A 479 58.49 -27.90 0.13
C GLU A 479 58.07 -28.90 -0.98
N GLY A 480 58.73 -30.06 -1.06
CA GLY A 480 58.33 -31.13 -1.98
C GLY A 480 56.97 -31.74 -1.61
N GLU A 481 56.72 -32.02 -0.34
CA GLU A 481 55.44 -32.54 0.15
C GLU A 481 54.32 -31.50 0.03
N LYS A 482 54.59 -30.23 0.33
CA LYS A 482 53.65 -29.12 0.12
C LYS A 482 53.24 -29.00 -1.34
N LEU A 483 54.17 -29.20 -2.28
CA LEU A 483 53.86 -29.23 -3.71
C LEU A 483 52.95 -30.42 -4.06
N ARG A 484 53.22 -31.62 -3.52
CA ARG A 484 52.35 -32.81 -3.70
C ARG A 484 50.94 -32.59 -3.13
N ILE A 485 50.83 -31.95 -1.97
CA ILE A 485 49.54 -31.56 -1.37
C ILE A 485 48.82 -30.55 -2.26
N SER A 486 49.52 -29.50 -2.71
CA SER A 486 48.96 -28.45 -3.57
C SER A 486 48.46 -29.02 -4.91
N LEU A 487 49.24 -29.91 -5.53
CA LEU A 487 48.86 -30.65 -6.73
C LEU A 487 47.61 -31.50 -6.48
N SER A 488 47.57 -32.24 -5.37
CA SER A 488 46.43 -33.10 -5.03
C SER A 488 45.13 -32.31 -4.85
N ILE A 489 45.22 -31.16 -4.16
CA ILE A 489 44.11 -30.24 -3.95
C ILE A 489 43.64 -29.67 -5.29
N MET A 490 44.55 -29.14 -6.12
CA MET A 490 44.22 -28.61 -7.44
C MET A 490 43.53 -29.65 -8.34
N LEU A 491 44.07 -30.87 -8.41
CA LEU A 491 43.51 -31.95 -9.22
C LEU A 491 42.14 -32.42 -8.69
N ALA A 492 41.95 -32.46 -7.37
CA ALA A 492 40.66 -32.75 -6.76
C ALA A 492 39.62 -31.68 -7.11
N TRP A 493 39.99 -30.39 -6.99
CA TRP A 493 39.10 -29.28 -7.37
C TRP A 493 38.72 -29.35 -8.84
N ARG A 494 39.68 -29.59 -9.72
CA ARG A 494 39.45 -29.74 -11.15
C ARG A 494 38.50 -30.90 -11.46
N ALA A 495 38.63 -32.02 -10.75
CA ALA A 495 37.72 -33.15 -10.90
C ALA A 495 36.28 -32.82 -10.43
N VAL A 496 36.13 -32.12 -9.30
CA VAL A 496 34.80 -31.70 -8.79
C VAL A 496 34.15 -30.64 -9.68
N ALA A 497 34.93 -29.67 -10.19
CA ALA A 497 34.46 -28.67 -11.14
C ALA A 497 33.88 -29.31 -12.41
N LYS A 498 34.52 -30.38 -12.90
CA LYS A 498 34.02 -31.17 -14.04
C LYS A 498 32.73 -31.90 -13.71
N LEU A 499 32.60 -32.53 -12.53
CA LEU A 499 31.38 -33.22 -12.11
C LEU A 499 30.15 -32.30 -12.13
N ARG A 500 30.34 -31.02 -11.78
CA ARG A 500 29.26 -30.03 -11.74
C ARG A 500 28.95 -29.36 -13.07
N ASN A 501 29.72 -29.65 -14.13
CA ASN A 501 29.66 -28.89 -15.38
C ASN A 501 29.80 -27.37 -15.18
N SER A 502 30.29 -26.91 -14.04
CA SER A 502 30.24 -25.51 -13.57
C SER A 502 31.36 -24.69 -14.19
N VAL A 503 32.60 -25.22 -14.20
CA VAL A 503 33.74 -24.63 -14.91
C VAL A 503 34.71 -25.74 -15.29
N ALA A 504 34.70 -26.18 -16.55
CA ALA A 504 35.66 -27.15 -17.06
C ALA A 504 36.47 -26.52 -18.19
N THR A 505 37.80 -26.53 -18.08
CA THR A 505 38.70 -26.14 -19.17
C THR A 505 39.48 -27.36 -19.64
N ASN A 506 39.81 -27.43 -20.93
CA ASN A 506 40.78 -28.41 -21.41
C ASN A 506 42.20 -28.10 -20.90
N LEU A 507 42.53 -26.83 -20.69
CA LEU A 507 43.89 -26.39 -20.42
C LEU A 507 44.33 -26.60 -18.97
N LEU A 508 45.55 -27.13 -18.79
CA LEU A 508 46.32 -27.15 -17.54
C LEU A 508 47.76 -26.72 -17.85
N LEU A 509 48.28 -25.72 -17.14
CA LEU A 509 49.61 -25.15 -17.35
C LEU A 509 50.43 -25.33 -16.07
N LEU A 510 51.58 -25.98 -16.17
CA LEU A 510 52.48 -26.26 -15.05
C LEU A 510 53.83 -25.58 -15.29
N ASP A 511 54.16 -24.54 -14.53
CA ASP A 511 55.38 -23.74 -14.64
C ASP A 511 56.44 -24.24 -13.65
N GLU A 512 57.51 -24.84 -14.16
CA GLU A 512 58.68 -25.30 -13.39
C GLU A 512 58.35 -26.31 -12.27
N THR A 513 57.19 -26.96 -12.34
CA THR A 513 56.76 -27.95 -11.35
C THR A 513 57.67 -29.18 -11.32
N LEU A 514 58.25 -29.54 -12.47
CA LEU A 514 59.23 -30.63 -12.60
C LEU A 514 60.66 -30.20 -12.18
N ASP A 515 60.93 -28.90 -12.14
CA ASP A 515 62.25 -28.36 -11.81
C ASP A 515 62.39 -28.02 -10.32
N GLY A 516 61.28 -28.03 -9.59
CA GLY A 516 61.17 -27.65 -8.19
C GLY A 516 61.69 -28.71 -7.21
N ALA A 517 61.11 -28.71 -6.01
CA ALA A 517 61.56 -29.52 -4.87
C ALA A 517 61.19 -31.02 -4.94
N LEU A 518 60.70 -31.51 -6.09
CA LEU A 518 60.38 -32.92 -6.26
C LEU A 518 61.66 -33.73 -6.53
N ASP A 519 61.75 -34.88 -5.86
CA ASP A 519 62.72 -35.92 -6.12
C ASP A 519 62.39 -36.70 -7.41
N GLY A 520 63.32 -37.54 -7.87
CA GLY A 520 63.13 -38.32 -9.11
C GLY A 520 61.85 -39.15 -9.10
N VAL A 521 61.55 -39.83 -8.00
CA VAL A 521 60.33 -40.62 -7.82
C VAL A 521 59.07 -39.72 -7.86
N GLY A 522 59.10 -38.58 -7.18
CA GLY A 522 58.00 -37.61 -7.22
C GLY A 522 57.72 -37.06 -8.62
N ILE A 523 58.76 -36.85 -9.44
CA ILE A 523 58.62 -36.43 -10.84
C ILE A 523 57.94 -37.52 -11.68
N GLU A 524 58.33 -38.79 -11.52
CA GLU A 524 57.70 -39.90 -12.25
C GLU A 524 56.23 -40.07 -11.86
N ASN A 525 55.94 -40.07 -10.56
CA ASN A 525 54.57 -40.13 -10.05
C ASN A 525 53.71 -38.96 -10.58
N LEU A 526 54.31 -37.77 -10.72
CA LEU A 526 53.63 -36.62 -11.31
C LEU A 526 53.30 -36.85 -12.77
N ILE A 527 54.27 -37.25 -13.59
CA ILE A 527 54.06 -37.52 -15.02
C ILE A 527 53.00 -38.61 -15.22
N ASP A 528 53.08 -39.71 -14.46
CA ASP A 528 52.11 -40.80 -14.53
C ASP A 528 50.71 -40.34 -14.11
N THR A 529 50.61 -39.53 -13.05
CA THR A 529 49.34 -38.93 -12.64
C THR A 529 48.77 -38.04 -13.74
N LEU A 530 49.60 -37.19 -14.38
CA LEU A 530 49.18 -36.32 -15.48
C LEU A 530 48.71 -37.11 -16.70
N HIS A 531 49.35 -38.23 -17.03
CA HIS A 531 48.93 -39.12 -18.11
C HIS A 531 47.64 -39.88 -17.85
N ASN A 532 47.35 -40.13 -16.57
CA ASN A 532 46.14 -40.77 -16.10
C ASN A 532 44.99 -39.79 -15.82
N LEU A 533 45.20 -38.48 -16.01
CA LEU A 533 44.11 -37.52 -16.06
C LEU A 533 43.22 -37.76 -17.29
N ASN A 534 42.03 -37.17 -17.27
CA ASN A 534 41.04 -37.34 -18.34
C ASN A 534 41.63 -37.08 -19.73
N SER A 535 41.19 -37.87 -20.71
CA SER A 535 41.64 -37.80 -22.12
C SER A 535 41.48 -36.42 -22.77
N ASP A 536 40.54 -35.61 -22.29
CA ASP A 536 40.14 -34.37 -22.95
C ASP A 536 40.86 -33.12 -22.41
N ASP A 537 41.93 -33.31 -21.65
CA ASP A 537 42.75 -32.25 -21.08
C ASP A 537 44.03 -32.06 -21.90
N ASN A 538 44.39 -30.80 -22.16
CA ASN A 538 45.64 -30.40 -22.78
C ASN A 538 46.56 -29.84 -21.70
N ILE A 539 47.63 -30.56 -21.40
CA ILE A 539 48.56 -30.31 -20.31
C ILE A 539 49.84 -29.74 -20.90
N PHE A 540 50.22 -28.54 -20.49
CA PHE A 540 51.49 -27.92 -20.83
C PHE A 540 52.38 -27.88 -19.61
N VAL A 541 53.59 -28.40 -19.75
CA VAL A 541 54.59 -28.40 -18.68
C VAL A 541 55.79 -27.58 -19.15
N ILE A 542 56.12 -26.53 -18.41
CA ILE A 542 57.30 -25.71 -18.66
C ILE A 542 58.41 -26.24 -17.76
N SER A 543 59.53 -26.62 -18.36
CA SER A 543 60.68 -27.12 -17.60
C SER A 543 62.02 -26.76 -18.24
N HIS A 544 63.05 -26.57 -17.41
CA HIS A 544 64.45 -26.41 -17.82
C HIS A 544 65.13 -27.76 -18.09
N ARG A 545 64.57 -28.87 -17.60
CA ARG A 545 65.06 -30.24 -17.79
C ARG A 545 64.44 -30.92 -19.02
N GLY A 546 64.24 -30.15 -20.09
CA GLY A 546 63.60 -30.61 -21.33
C GLY A 546 64.21 -31.89 -21.90
N ASP A 547 65.54 -31.97 -21.89
CA ASP A 547 66.29 -33.11 -22.45
C ASP A 547 66.15 -34.40 -21.63
N GLN A 548 65.78 -34.31 -20.34
CA GLN A 548 65.64 -35.48 -19.46
C GLN A 548 64.26 -36.13 -19.58
N PHE A 549 63.23 -35.34 -19.91
CA PHE A 549 61.84 -35.78 -19.86
C PHE A 549 61.11 -35.65 -21.19
N GLY A 550 61.76 -35.18 -22.25
CA GLY A 550 61.16 -34.98 -23.58
C GLY A 550 60.38 -36.17 -24.10
N ASP A 551 60.93 -37.38 -23.96
CA ASP A 551 60.33 -38.62 -24.45
C ASP A 551 59.05 -39.03 -23.68
N LYS A 552 58.79 -38.42 -22.53
CA LYS A 552 57.59 -38.65 -21.73
C LYS A 552 56.41 -37.75 -22.15
N PHE A 553 56.55 -36.89 -23.17
CA PHE A 553 55.48 -35.99 -23.63
C PHE A 553 55.15 -36.21 -25.10
N ASP A 554 53.87 -36.03 -25.48
CA ASP A 554 53.43 -36.24 -26.87
C ASP A 554 54.03 -35.21 -27.84
N HIS A 555 54.33 -34.01 -27.34
CA HIS A 555 54.84 -32.91 -28.13
C HIS A 555 55.84 -32.05 -27.35
N HIS A 556 56.79 -31.46 -28.07
CA HIS A 556 57.84 -30.62 -27.49
C HIS A 556 57.90 -29.26 -28.20
N LEU A 557 57.71 -28.18 -27.45
CA LEU A 557 57.88 -26.80 -27.89
C LEU A 557 59.19 -26.23 -27.35
N ASN A 558 60.15 -26.03 -28.23
CA ASN A 558 61.47 -25.52 -27.90
C ASN A 558 61.53 -24.00 -28.12
N PHE A 559 61.77 -23.24 -27.06
CA PHE A 559 61.94 -21.78 -27.12
C PHE A 559 63.43 -21.41 -27.16
N LYS A 560 63.82 -20.64 -28.17
CA LYS A 560 65.19 -20.13 -28.34
C LYS A 560 65.21 -18.61 -28.34
N LYS A 561 66.34 -18.04 -27.93
CA LYS A 561 66.58 -16.60 -27.98
C LYS A 561 67.34 -16.28 -29.27
N VAL A 562 66.67 -15.63 -30.22
CA VAL A 562 67.21 -15.21 -31.52
C VAL A 562 67.27 -13.69 -31.54
N LYS A 563 68.48 -13.12 -31.68
CA LYS A 563 68.68 -11.64 -31.73
C LYS A 563 67.98 -10.88 -30.58
N ASN A 564 68.04 -11.43 -29.37
CA ASN A 564 67.35 -10.92 -28.16
C ASN A 564 65.83 -11.06 -28.10
N PHE A 565 65.20 -11.70 -29.09
CA PHE A 565 63.78 -12.04 -29.06
C PHE A 565 63.56 -13.54 -28.84
N SER A 566 62.43 -13.86 -28.23
CA SER A 566 61.95 -15.22 -28.05
C SER A 566 61.26 -15.73 -29.30
N GLU A 567 61.69 -16.89 -29.80
CA GLU A 567 61.06 -17.59 -30.93
C GLU A 567 60.88 -19.07 -30.60
N ILE A 568 59.78 -19.66 -31.08
CA ILE A 568 59.58 -21.11 -31.06
C ILE A 568 60.41 -21.68 -32.19
N SER A 569 61.35 -22.57 -31.89
CA SER A 569 62.14 -23.22 -32.93
C SER A 569 61.29 -24.24 -33.67
N SER A 570 61.34 -24.17 -35.00
CA SER A 570 60.70 -25.09 -35.94
C SER A 570 61.05 -26.55 -35.70
#